data_AF-A0A914MIS7-F1
#
_entry.id   AF-A0A914MIS7-F1
#
_cell.length_a   1.000
_cell.length_b   1.000
_cell.length_c   1.000
_cell.angle_alpha   90.00
_cell.angle_beta   90.00
_cell.angle_gamma   90.00
#
_symmetry.space_group_name_H-M   'P 1'
#
loop_
_entity.id
_entity.type
_entity.pdbx_description
1 polymer ?
#
loop_
_entity_poly.entity_id
_entity_poly.type
_entity_poly.pdbx_seq_one_letter_code
_entity_poly.pdbx_strand_id
1 'polypeptide(L)'
;MLTKVFLLYPEANVIELIERYFITFSTWDWHYPLRIKNKQNKEEKQEKNITIYTTTHPEHSITSKITKTNQHIILNALIFGNYFY
;
A
#
# COMPACT_ATOMS: atom_id res chain seq x y z
N MET A 1 5.63 0.14 0.20
CA MET A 1 4.71 -0.57 -0.73
C MET A 1 5.37 -1.82 -1.28
N LEU A 2 6.40 -1.70 -2.13
CA LEU A 2 7.08 -2.85 -2.74
C LEU A 2 7.55 -3.92 -1.71
N THR A 3 8.18 -3.50 -0.60
CA THR A 3 8.57 -4.43 0.48
C THR A 3 7.42 -5.26 1.02
N LYS A 4 6.19 -4.73 1.07
CA LYS A 4 5.02 -5.51 1.51
C LYS A 4 4.70 -6.61 0.49
N VAL A 5 4.81 -6.32 -0.81
CA VAL A 5 4.57 -7.29 -1.89
C VAL A 5 5.59 -8.43 -1.81
N PHE A 6 6.88 -8.10 -1.62
CA PHE A 6 7.92 -9.11 -1.38
C PHE A 6 7.59 -10.03 -0.19
N LEU A 7 7.04 -9.48 0.89
CA LEU A 7 6.65 -10.28 2.06
C LEU A 7 5.41 -11.13 1.84
N LEU A 8 4.50 -10.71 0.95
CA LEU A 8 3.29 -11.47 0.60
C LEU A 8 3.57 -12.58 -0.42
N TYR A 9 4.55 -12.37 -1.30
CA TYR A 9 4.91 -13.29 -2.39
C TYR A 9 6.42 -13.58 -2.39
N PRO A 10 6.94 -14.29 -1.37
CA PRO A 10 8.39 -14.48 -1.18
C PRO A 10 9.05 -15.29 -2.31
N GLU A 11 8.31 -16.18 -2.96
CA GLU A 11 8.81 -17.06 -4.03
C GLU A 11 8.60 -16.49 -5.44
N ALA A 12 7.95 -15.31 -5.55
CA ALA A 12 7.64 -14.73 -6.85
C ALA A 12 8.88 -14.17 -7.53
N ASN A 13 9.00 -14.39 -8.84
CA ASN A 13 10.04 -13.78 -9.64
C ASN A 13 9.74 -12.29 -9.90
N VAL A 14 10.68 -11.55 -10.50
CA VAL A 14 10.56 -10.10 -10.68
C VAL A 14 9.33 -9.71 -11.52
N ILE A 15 9.01 -10.45 -12.58
CA ILE A 15 7.86 -10.16 -13.44
C ILE A 15 6.56 -10.35 -12.65
N GLU A 16 6.46 -11.47 -11.93
CA GLU A 16 5.32 -11.76 -11.06
C GLU A 16 5.18 -10.71 -9.96
N LEU A 17 6.28 -10.24 -9.36
CA LEU A 17 6.24 -9.20 -8.33
C LEU A 17 5.71 -7.86 -8.86
N ILE A 18 5.97 -7.52 -10.12
CA ILE A 18 5.42 -6.32 -10.76
C ILE A 18 3.91 -6.46 -10.91
N GLU A 19 3.44 -7.61 -11.43
CA GLU A 19 2.00 -7.91 -11.55
C GLU A 19 1.32 -7.87 -10.17
N ARG A 20 1.90 -8.58 -9.18
CA ARG A 20 1.39 -8.61 -7.81
C ARG A 20 1.39 -7.23 -7.16
N TYR A 21 2.31 -6.33 -7.50
CA TYR A 21 2.30 -4.96 -6.99
C TYR A 21 1.04 -4.21 -7.41
N PHE A 22 0.69 -4.25 -8.70
CA PHE A 22 -0.49 -3.57 -9.22
C PHE A 22 -1.79 -4.22 -8.71
N ILE A 23 -1.89 -5.55 -8.75
CA ILE A 23 -3.06 -6.27 -8.22
C ILE A 23 -3.27 -5.94 -6.74
N THR A 24 -2.21 -6.06 -5.93
CA THR A 24 -2.31 -5.88 -4.48
C THR A 24 -2.78 -4.48 -4.12
N PHE A 25 -2.21 -3.43 -4.72
CA PHE A 25 -2.50 -2.06 -4.32
C PHE A 25 -3.68 -1.41 -5.05
N SER A 26 -4.10 -1.93 -6.20
CA SER A 26 -5.36 -1.54 -6.85
C SER A 26 -6.59 -2.08 -6.10
N THR A 27 -6.45 -3.24 -5.45
CA THR A 27 -7.52 -3.89 -4.67
C THR A 27 -7.39 -3.71 -3.16
N TRP A 28 -6.33 -3.05 -2.68
CA TRP A 28 -6.09 -2.83 -1.26
C TRP A 28 -7.20 -1.99 -0.63
N ASP A 29 -7.71 -2.44 0.51
CA ASP A 29 -8.65 -1.65 1.30
C ASP A 29 -7.91 -0.54 2.06
N TRP A 30 -7.83 0.64 1.46
CA TRP A 30 -7.13 1.81 2.00
C TRP A 30 -7.77 2.43 3.24
N HIS A 31 -8.90 1.90 3.73
CA HIS A 31 -9.36 2.20 5.09
C HIS A 31 -8.38 1.69 6.16
N TYR A 32 -7.57 0.69 5.81
CA TYR A 32 -6.52 0.15 6.65
C TYR A 32 -5.14 0.61 6.19
N PRO A 33 -4.33 1.21 7.09
CA PRO A 33 -3.02 1.70 6.72
C PRO A 33 -2.06 0.55 6.38
N LEU A 34 -1.16 0.82 5.44
CA LEU A 34 -0.12 -0.11 5.06
C LEU A 34 1.00 -0.11 6.11
N ARG A 35 1.20 -1.27 6.75
CA ARG A 35 2.35 -1.55 7.61
C ARG A 35 3.10 -2.79 7.15
N ILE A 36 4.42 -2.76 7.32
CA ILE A 36 5.28 -3.93 7.11
C ILE A 36 5.11 -4.93 8.25
N LYS A 37 5.03 -4.46 9.50
CA LYS A 37 4.82 -5.29 10.69
C LYS A 37 3.32 -5.43 10.99
N ASN A 38 2.89 -6.63 11.37
CA ASN A 38 1.49 -6.93 11.74
C ASN A 38 1.15 -6.42 13.16
N LYS A 39 1.34 -5.13 13.42
CA LYS A 39 0.75 -4.49 14.60
C LYS A 39 -0.51 -3.76 14.12
N GLN A 40 -1.62 -4.48 14.06
CA GLN A 40 -2.93 -3.88 13.94
C GLN A 40 -3.44 -3.65 15.36
N ASN A 41 -3.32 -2.42 15.86
CA ASN A 41 -4.04 -2.07 17.08
C ASN A 41 -5.53 -1.96 16.71
N LYS A 42 -6.40 -2.66 17.44
CA LYS A 42 -7.84 -2.77 17.15
C LYS A 42 -8.62 -1.44 17.21
N GLU A 43 -7.97 -0.33 17.56
CA GLU A 43 -8.56 0.99 17.78
C GLU A 43 -8.06 2.04 16.77
N GLU A 44 -7.37 1.63 15.72
CA GLU A 44 -6.85 2.59 14.74
C GLU A 44 -7.98 3.23 13.94
N LYS A 45 -8.00 4.57 14.00
CA LYS A 45 -8.87 5.40 13.18
C LYS A 45 -8.80 4.92 11.74
N GLN A 46 -9.96 4.57 11.20
CA GLN A 46 -10.15 4.39 9.76
C GLN A 46 -9.65 5.67 9.08
N GLU A 47 -8.52 5.56 8.39
CA GLU A 47 -8.00 6.67 7.61
C GLU A 47 -8.69 6.68 6.26
N LYS A 48 -9.20 7.83 5.83
CA LYS A 48 -9.90 7.96 4.54
C LYS A 48 -8.95 8.02 3.35
N ASN A 49 -7.64 8.05 3.61
CA ASN A 49 -6.60 8.31 2.63
C ASN A 49 -5.56 7.19 2.62
N ILE A 50 -4.75 7.16 1.55
CA ILE A 50 -3.58 6.28 1.44
C ILE A 50 -2.62 6.59 2.60
N THR A 51 -2.54 5.67 3.55
CA THR A 51 -1.69 5.81 4.73
C THR A 51 -0.66 4.69 4.80
N ILE A 52 0.61 5.07 4.90
CA ILE A 52 1.74 4.15 4.96
C ILE A 52 2.63 4.57 6.12
N TYR A 53 2.95 3.64 7.02
CA TYR A 53 3.80 3.92 8.18
C TYR A 53 5.25 3.45 7.98
N THR A 54 6.17 4.16 8.64
CA THR A 54 7.56 3.70 8.84
C THR A 54 7.61 2.45 9.71
N THR A 55 8.71 1.70 9.63
CA THR A 55 8.92 0.45 10.39
C THR A 55 9.62 0.64 11.73
N THR A 56 10.24 1.81 11.92
CA THR A 56 10.97 2.21 13.13
C THR A 56 10.02 2.87 14.13
N HIS A 57 10.31 2.70 15.42
CA HIS A 57 9.52 3.32 16.49
C HIS A 57 10.10 4.71 16.84
N PRO A 58 9.26 5.73 17.09
CA PRO A 58 7.80 5.73 16.87
C PRO A 58 7.45 5.67 15.37
N GLU A 59 6.34 5.00 15.05
CA GLU A 59 5.88 4.92 13.67
C GLU A 59 5.33 6.27 13.20
N HIS A 60 5.65 6.66 11.97
CA HIS A 60 5.19 7.90 11.36
C HIS A 60 4.58 7.64 9.98
N SER A 61 3.50 8.37 9.66
CA SER A 61 2.89 8.29 8.33
C SER A 61 3.75 9.06 7.32
N ILE A 62 4.33 8.33 6.37
CA ILE A 62 5.14 8.93 5.28
C ILE A 62 4.27 9.57 4.21
N THR A 63 2.98 9.23 4.17
CA THR A 63 2.00 9.76 3.21
C THR A 63 1.10 10.84 3.82
N SER A 64 1.43 11.34 5.01
CA SER A 64 0.66 12.39 5.71
C SER A 64 0.44 13.67 4.89
N LYS A 65 1.28 13.92 3.88
CA LYS A 65 1.18 15.08 2.96
C LYS A 65 0.41 14.80 1.68
N ILE A 66 -0.08 13.57 1.47
CA ILE A 66 -0.88 13.24 0.28
C ILE A 66 -2.23 13.94 0.37
N THR A 67 -2.53 14.74 -0.66
CA THR A 67 -3.85 15.36 -0.83
C THR A 67 -4.83 14.38 -1.49
N LYS A 68 -6.14 14.67 -1.41
CA LYS A 68 -7.16 13.87 -2.10
C LYS A 68 -6.93 13.77 -3.61
N THR A 69 -6.43 14.86 -4.23
CA THR A 69 -6.10 14.87 -5.67
C THR A 69 -4.94 13.93 -5.96
N ASN A 70 -3.86 14.00 -5.19
CA ASN A 70 -2.70 13.11 -5.37
C ASN A 70 -3.10 11.65 -5.15
N GLN A 71 -3.94 11.39 -4.15
CA GLN A 71 -4.49 10.06 -3.91
C GLN A 71 -5.27 9.55 -5.11
N HIS A 72 -6.16 10.36 -5.69
CA HIS A 72 -6.94 9.94 -6.86
C HIS A 72 -6.04 9.59 -8.06
N ILE A 73 -5.01 10.40 -8.31
CA ILE A 73 -4.01 10.14 -9.36
C ILE A 73 -3.28 8.81 -9.12
N ILE A 74 -2.82 8.59 -7.89
CA ILE A 74 -2.10 7.36 -7.51
C ILE A 74 -3.00 6.13 -7.67
N LEU A 75 -4.24 6.17 -7.18
CA LEU A 75 -5.18 5.06 -7.28
C LEU A 75 -5.53 4.74 -8.74
N ASN A 76 -5.77 5.76 -9.57
CA ASN A 76 -6.02 5.55 -10.99
C ASN A 76 -4.81 4.94 -11.70
N ALA A 77 -3.58 5.35 -11.34
CA ALA A 77 -2.36 4.77 -11.90
C ALA A 77 -2.18 3.28 -11.50
N LEU A 78 -2.53 2.93 -10.26
CA LEU A 78 -2.50 1.53 -9.80
C LEU A 78 -3.54 0.67 -10.52
N ILE A 79 -4.76 1.18 -10.69
CA ILE A 79 -5.82 0.51 -11.45
C ILE A 79 -5.41 0.35 -12.92
N PHE A 80 -4.87 1.40 -13.53
CA PHE A 80 -4.40 1.35 -14.91
C PHE A 80 -3.30 0.30 -15.09
N GLY A 81 -2.28 0.30 -14.22
CA GLY A 81 -1.21 -0.70 -14.28
C GLY A 81 -1.72 -2.15 -14.19
N ASN A 82 -2.79 -2.39 -13.40
CA ASN A 82 -3.43 -3.69 -13.29
C ASN A 82 -4.16 -4.17 -14.56
N TYR A 83 -4.36 -3.32 -15.57
CA TYR A 83 -4.90 -3.75 -16.87
C TYR A 83 -3.81 -4.19 -17.85
N PHE A 84 -2.54 -3.86 -17.61
CA PHE A 84 -1.42 -4.18 -18.51
C PHE A 84 -0.56 -5.35 -18.02
N TYR A 85 -0.67 -5.71 -16.75
CA TYR A 85 -0.01 -6.85 -16.12
C TYR A 85 -1.10 -7.78 -15.58
#